data_AF-A0A848Y3H2-F1
#
_entry.id   AF-A0A848Y3H2-F1
#
_cell.length_a   1.000
_cell.length_b   1.000
_cell.length_c   1.000
_cell.angle_alpha   90.00
_cell.angle_beta   90.00
_cell.angle_gamma   90.00
#
_symmetry.space_group_name_H-M   'P 1'
#
loop_
_entity.id
_entity.type
_entity.pdbx_description
1 polymer ?
#
loop_
_entity_poly.entity_id
_entity_poly.type
_entity_poly.pdbx_seq_one_letter_code
_entity_poly.pdbx_strand_id
1 'polypeptide(L)'
;EVDSALSDQFPSMMGSRLEIALQDGRSESASIATAKGDPENPMRSEELDAKFLTLVTAAGIGHSVANDLAEAVLGLPNSDDLEQLNKNLANVARQLAPQA
;
A
#
# COMPACT_ATOMS: atom_id res chain seq x y z
N GLU A 1 -25.41 10.05 -8.68
CA GLU A 1 -26.28 8.89 -8.94
C GLU A 1 -25.48 7.63 -8.62
N VAL A 2 -26.13 6.56 -8.15
CA VAL A 2 -25.45 5.30 -7.84
C VAL A 2 -25.50 4.43 -9.10
N ASP A 3 -24.35 3.95 -9.56
CA ASP A 3 -24.28 3.03 -10.70
C ASP A 3 -24.80 1.66 -10.26
N SER A 4 -25.98 1.28 -10.77
CA SER A 4 -26.61 0.01 -10.42
C SER A 4 -25.79 -1.19 -10.90
N ALA A 5 -25.12 -1.09 -12.05
CA ALA A 5 -24.32 -2.19 -12.60
C ALA A 5 -23.09 -2.47 -11.73
N LEU A 6 -22.48 -1.44 -11.12
CA LEU A 6 -21.41 -1.64 -10.14
C LEU A 6 -21.95 -2.12 -8.79
N SER A 7 -23.10 -1.58 -8.36
CA SER A 7 -23.70 -1.91 -7.07
C SER A 7 -24.18 -3.36 -6.99
N ASP A 8 -24.72 -3.91 -8.08
CA ASP A 8 -25.19 -5.29 -8.17
C ASP A 8 -24.04 -6.31 -8.06
N GLN A 9 -22.79 -5.89 -8.30
CA GLN A 9 -21.61 -6.74 -8.19
C GLN A 9 -21.02 -6.76 -6.76
N PHE A 10 -21.47 -5.87 -5.87
CA PHE A 10 -21.02 -5.86 -4.48
C PHE A 10 -21.63 -7.04 -3.69
N PRO A 11 -20.89 -7.71 -2.78
CA PRO A 11 -19.50 -7.45 -2.38
C PRO A 11 -18.45 -8.18 -3.21
N SER A 12 -18.85 -8.96 -4.21
CA SER A 12 -17.92 -9.78 -5.00
C SER A 12 -16.92 -8.96 -5.82
N MET A 13 -17.30 -7.73 -6.22
CA MET A 13 -16.43 -6.78 -6.89
C MET A 13 -16.74 -5.36 -6.42
N MET A 14 -15.70 -4.58 -6.18
CA MET A 14 -15.79 -3.18 -5.74
C MET A 14 -15.23 -2.26 -6.82
N GLY A 15 -15.87 -2.28 -7.99
CA GLY A 15 -15.44 -1.49 -9.15
C GLY A 15 -15.77 0.00 -9.01
N SER A 16 -15.11 0.80 -9.84
CA SER A 16 -15.34 2.24 -9.95
C SER A 16 -15.27 2.70 -11.40
N ARG A 17 -16.09 3.69 -11.76
CA ARG A 17 -16.07 4.37 -13.06
C ARG A 17 -16.01 5.88 -12.83
N LEU A 18 -15.12 6.53 -13.57
CA LEU A 18 -14.98 7.99 -13.60
C LEU A 18 -15.27 8.47 -15.03
N GLU A 19 -16.08 9.51 -15.14
CA GLU A 19 -16.29 10.25 -16.39
C GLU A 19 -16.01 11.74 -16.16
N ILE A 20 -15.27 12.34 -17.07
CA ILE A 20 -14.92 13.76 -17.07
C ILE A 20 -15.52 14.38 -18.33
N ALA A 21 -16.48 15.29 -18.16
CA ALA A 21 -17.01 16.10 -19.24
C ALA A 21 -16.13 17.35 -19.45
N LEU A 22 -15.71 17.59 -20.70
CA LEU A 22 -14.90 18.72 -21.12
C LEU A 22 -15.79 19.86 -21.64
N GLN A 23 -15.28 21.10 -21.59
CA GLN A 23 -16.03 22.29 -22.03
C GLN A 23 -16.31 22.29 -23.54
N ASP A 24 -15.53 21.56 -24.32
CA ASP A 24 -15.73 21.39 -25.77
C ASP A 24 -16.81 20.34 -26.11
N GLY A 25 -17.48 19.78 -25.09
CA GLY A 25 -18.55 18.80 -25.23
C GLY A 25 -18.08 17.35 -25.34
N ARG A 26 -16.76 17.08 -25.31
CA ARG A 26 -16.24 15.71 -25.24
C ARG A 26 -16.36 15.15 -23.82
N SER A 27 -16.35 13.83 -23.69
CA SER A 27 -16.13 13.15 -22.41
C SER A 27 -15.01 12.14 -22.50
N GLU A 28 -14.25 12.05 -21.41
CA GLU A 28 -13.23 11.04 -21.19
C GLU A 28 -13.72 10.14 -20.04
N SER A 29 -13.57 8.83 -20.17
CA SER A 29 -13.98 7.91 -19.11
C SER A 29 -12.96 6.82 -18.85
N ALA A 30 -12.88 6.41 -17.60
CA ALA A 30 -12.03 5.31 -17.14
C ALA A 30 -12.82 4.43 -16.17
N SER A 31 -12.56 3.13 -16.19
CA SER A 31 -13.18 2.18 -15.25
C SER A 31 -12.11 1.25 -14.69
N ILE A 32 -12.23 0.92 -13.41
CA ILE A 32 -11.40 -0.05 -12.69
C ILE A 32 -12.35 -1.07 -12.08
N ALA A 33 -12.15 -2.35 -12.38
CA ALA A 33 -12.98 -3.43 -11.87
C ALA A 33 -12.63 -3.79 -10.41
N THR A 34 -11.34 -3.82 -10.07
CA THR A 34 -10.84 -4.23 -8.74
C THR A 34 -9.75 -3.28 -8.26
N ALA A 35 -9.69 -3.06 -6.95
CA ALA A 35 -8.77 -2.11 -6.36
C ALA A 35 -7.33 -2.60 -6.50
N LYS A 36 -6.39 -1.66 -6.64
CA LYS A 36 -4.97 -2.01 -6.71
C LYS A 36 -4.50 -2.56 -5.36
N GLY A 37 -3.98 -3.77 -5.36
CA GLY A 37 -3.66 -4.55 -4.17
C GLY A 37 -4.59 -5.74 -3.93
N ASP A 38 -5.74 -5.80 -4.60
CA ASP A 38 -6.59 -7.00 -4.59
C ASP A 38 -5.86 -8.18 -5.26
N PRO A 39 -6.17 -9.44 -4.92
CA PRO A 39 -5.60 -10.61 -5.59
C PRO A 39 -5.75 -10.57 -7.13
N GLU A 40 -6.85 -10.01 -7.61
CA GLU A 40 -7.17 -9.83 -9.04
C GLU A 40 -6.44 -8.64 -9.68
N ASN A 41 -5.89 -7.72 -8.90
CA ASN A 41 -5.12 -6.55 -9.35
C ASN A 41 -3.93 -6.29 -8.41
N PRO A 42 -2.94 -7.23 -8.37
CA PRO A 42 -1.87 -7.19 -7.40
C PRO A 42 -0.94 -5.98 -7.62
N MET A 43 -0.44 -5.42 -6.53
CA MET A 43 0.67 -4.48 -6.61
C MET A 43 1.95 -5.21 -6.99
N ARG A 44 2.80 -4.54 -7.78
CA ARG A 44 4.15 -5.03 -8.05
C ARG A 44 5.00 -4.91 -6.78
N SER A 45 6.03 -5.73 -6.66
CA SER A 45 6.94 -5.70 -5.49
C SER A 45 7.53 -4.32 -5.25
N GLU A 46 7.97 -3.63 -6.31
CA GLU A 46 8.57 -2.30 -6.18
C GLU A 46 7.54 -1.25 -5.70
N GLU A 47 6.26 -1.45 -5.99
CA GLU A 47 5.18 -0.57 -5.54
C GLU A 47 4.86 -0.80 -4.05
N LEU A 48 4.97 -2.04 -3.58
CA LEU A 48 4.86 -2.36 -2.16
C LEU A 48 6.04 -1.78 -1.38
N ASP A 49 7.26 -1.92 -1.89
CA ASP A 49 8.47 -1.37 -1.27
C ASP A 49 8.38 0.16 -1.18
N ALA A 50 8.01 0.83 -2.28
CA ALA A 50 7.81 2.28 -2.30
C ALA A 50 6.71 2.72 -1.33
N LYS A 51 5.59 1.99 -1.25
CA LYS A 51 4.50 2.28 -0.31
C LYS A 51 4.96 2.14 1.14
N PHE A 52 5.70 1.08 1.46
CA PHE A 52 6.26 0.86 2.79
C PHE A 52 7.20 2.01 3.18
N LEU A 53 8.18 2.33 2.33
CA LEU A 53 9.14 3.41 2.57
C LEU A 53 8.46 4.77 2.75
N THR A 54 7.41 5.04 1.97
CA THR A 54 6.61 6.27 2.10
C THR A 54 5.98 6.38 3.49
N LEU A 55 5.37 5.30 3.99
CA LEU A 55 4.69 5.29 5.29
C LEU A 55 5.66 5.43 6.46
N VAL A 56 6.77 4.69 6.45
CA VAL A 56 7.75 4.73 7.55
C VAL A 56 8.52 6.05 7.58
N THR A 57 8.85 6.61 6.42
CA THR A 57 9.49 7.94 6.34
C THR A 57 8.54 9.02 6.85
N ALA A 58 7.24 8.95 6.50
CA ALA A 58 6.23 9.88 7.02
C ALA A 58 6.07 9.78 8.55
N ALA A 59 6.36 8.61 9.14
CA ALA A 59 6.40 8.41 10.59
C ALA A 59 7.71 8.88 11.25
N GLY A 60 8.65 9.47 10.50
CA GLY A 60 9.93 9.95 11.01
C GLY A 60 11.02 8.89 11.15
N ILE A 61 10.82 7.70 10.58
CA ILE A 61 11.82 6.63 10.60
C ILE A 61 12.91 6.91 9.56
N GLY A 62 14.17 6.81 9.97
CA GLY A 62 15.32 6.96 9.09
C GLY A 62 15.41 5.83 8.05
N HIS A 63 15.85 6.17 6.84
CA HIS A 63 15.89 5.27 5.68
C HIS A 63 16.66 3.96 5.95
N SER A 64 17.76 4.00 6.70
CA SER A 64 18.52 2.80 7.05
C SER A 64 17.68 1.83 7.89
N VAL A 65 17.01 2.32 8.94
CA VAL A 65 16.19 1.48 9.82
C VAL A 65 14.95 0.96 9.08
N ALA A 66 14.40 1.77 8.17
CA ALA A 66 13.32 1.34 7.28
C ALA A 66 13.76 0.18 6.37
N ASN A 67 14.92 0.29 5.71
CA ASN A 67 15.45 -0.76 4.85
C ASN A 67 15.77 -2.04 5.63
N ASP A 68 16.43 -1.92 6.78
CA ASP A 68 16.74 -3.07 7.65
C ASP A 68 15.45 -3.81 8.06
N LEU A 69 14.37 -3.07 8.36
CA LEU A 69 13.06 -3.65 8.68
C LEU A 69 12.44 -4.34 7.46
N ALA A 70 12.46 -3.71 6.29
CA ALA A 70 11.93 -4.30 5.05
C ALA A 70 12.63 -5.62 4.71
N GLU A 71 13.97 -5.64 4.76
CA GLU A 71 14.77 -6.83 4.52
C GLU A 71 14.44 -7.95 5.51
N ALA A 72 14.34 -7.62 6.81
CA ALA A 72 13.99 -8.61 7.83
C ALA A 72 12.60 -9.20 7.62
N VAL A 73 11.61 -8.39 7.21
CA VAL A 73 10.23 -8.86 6.92
C VAL A 73 10.20 -9.75 5.68
N LEU A 74 10.83 -9.33 4.58
CA LEU A 74 10.87 -10.10 3.34
C LEU A 74 11.67 -11.41 3.50
N GLY A 75 12.66 -11.42 4.40
CA GLY A 75 13.46 -12.60 4.74
C GLY A 75 12.78 -13.61 5.67
N LEU A 76 11.64 -13.26 6.29
CA LEU A 76 10.97 -14.11 7.30
C LEU A 76 10.72 -15.55 6.87
N PRO A 77 10.26 -15.85 5.63
CA PRO A 77 10.01 -17.24 5.22
C PRO A 77 11.25 -18.13 5.25
N ASN A 78 12.45 -17.55 5.25
CA ASN A 78 13.73 -18.26 5.28
C ASN A 78 14.48 -18.10 6.61
N SER A 79 13.84 -17.54 7.63
CA SER A 79 14.45 -17.32 8.95
C SER A 79 14.09 -18.46 9.91
N ASP A 80 15.06 -18.87 10.73
CA ASP A 80 14.85 -19.91 11.76
C ASP A 80 14.13 -19.35 13.01
N ASP A 81 14.25 -18.04 13.26
CA ASP A 81 13.63 -17.35 14.39
C ASP A 81 13.25 -15.89 14.05
N LEU A 82 12.79 -15.14 15.07
CA LEU A 82 12.32 -13.76 14.96
C LEU A 82 13.29 -12.72 15.57
N GLU A 83 14.51 -13.11 15.96
CA GLU A 83 15.43 -12.23 16.68
C GLU A 83 15.74 -10.96 15.88
N GLN A 84 16.06 -11.12 14.60
CA GLN A 84 16.41 -10.00 13.71
C GLN A 84 15.23 -9.05 13.48
N LEU A 85 14.01 -9.59 13.29
CA LEU A 85 12.79 -8.77 13.18
C LEU A 85 12.54 -7.99 14.48
N ASN A 86 12.62 -8.66 15.63
CA ASN A 86 12.40 -8.03 16.94
C ASN A 86 13.41 -6.91 17.21
N LYS A 87 14.68 -7.12 16.85
CA LYS A 87 15.73 -6.09 16.93
C LYS A 87 15.40 -4.87 16.07
N ASN A 88 14.93 -5.09 14.84
CA ASN A 88 14.59 -3.99 13.93
C ASN A 88 13.34 -3.24 14.39
N LEU A 89 12.32 -3.93 14.91
CA LEU A 89 11.16 -3.28 15.53
C LEU A 89 11.55 -2.44 16.76
N ALA A 90 12.49 -2.92 17.58
CA ALA A 90 13.02 -2.14 18.70
C ALA A 90 13.77 -0.88 18.24
N ASN A 91 14.47 -0.94 17.09
CA ASN A 91 15.10 0.24 16.49
C ASN A 91 14.07 1.28 16.04
N VAL A 92 12.99 0.83 15.39
CA VAL A 92 11.86 1.69 15.00
C VAL A 92 11.23 2.34 16.23
N ALA A 93 10.93 1.56 17.27
CA ALA A 93 10.33 2.09 18.50
C ALA A 93 11.19 3.19 19.16
N ARG A 94 12.53 3.05 19.12
CA ARG A 94 13.45 4.08 19.62
C ARG A 94 13.40 5.38 18.83
N GLN A 95 13.11 5.34 17.52
CA GLN A 95 12.97 6.55 16.70
C GLN A 95 11.59 7.20 16.80
N LEU A 96 10.56 6.42 17.15
CA LEU A 96 9.22 6.94 17.43
C LEU A 96 9.07 7.54 18.82
N ALA A 97 9.98 7.21 19.75
CA ALA A 97 9.95 7.77 21.09
C ALA A 97 10.10 9.31 21.01
N PRO A 98 9.25 10.08 21.72
CA PRO A 98 9.39 11.53 21.74
C PRO A 98 10.78 11.90 22.26
N GLN A 99 11.49 12.75 21.50
CA GLN A 99 12.74 13.34 21.95
C GLN A 99 12.41 14.18 23.19
N ALA A 100 12.97 13.80 24.35
CA ALA A 100 12.84 14.52 25.61
C ALA A 100 13.50 15.90 25.55
#